data_AF-A0A661BAF8-F1
#
_entry.id   AF-A0A661BAF8-F1
#
_cell.length_a   1.000
_cell.length_b   1.000
_cell.length_c   1.000
_cell.angle_alpha   90.00
_cell.angle_beta   90.00
_cell.angle_gamma   90.00
#
_symmetry.space_group_name_H-M   'P 1'
#
loop_
_entity.id
_entity.type
_entity.pdbx_description
1 polymer ?
#
loop_
_entity_poly.entity_id
_entity_poly.type
_entity_poly.pdbx_seq_one_letter_code
_entity_poly.pdbx_strand_id
1 'polypeptide(L)'
;MLSIVFAVKTSYKYYIKKKSNWEDKMLKKTAFMIFALLFSLSFSTIPDDIDTQFDSMENVLIISIPHYTDDPSKHFINTISVLVNGDTLVKQRFLRQYSHEMQQGIYRIAGLKAGDEITVDAHCNKWGGLTMKFKVVRINKPGCKGKNCGLTIVKKELKNKN
;
A
#
# COMPACT_ATOMS: atom_id res chain seq x y z
N MET A 1 28.14 71.55 -16.04
CA MET A 1 28.24 70.55 -14.96
C MET A 1 26.93 69.84 -14.60
N LEU A 2 25.74 70.46 -14.73
CA LEU A 2 24.47 69.80 -14.40
C LEU A 2 24.12 68.58 -15.29
N SER A 3 24.46 68.60 -16.58
CA SER A 3 24.08 67.55 -17.54
C SER A 3 24.73 66.18 -17.26
N ILE A 4 25.95 66.18 -16.70
CA ILE A 4 26.70 64.95 -16.38
C ILE A 4 26.11 64.28 -15.13
N VAL A 5 25.78 65.07 -14.10
CA VAL A 5 25.16 64.56 -12.87
C VAL A 5 23.78 63.94 -13.14
N PHE A 6 23.02 64.50 -14.07
CA PHE A 6 21.72 63.97 -14.48
C PHE A 6 21.83 62.65 -15.26
N ALA A 7 22.82 62.53 -16.17
CA ALA A 7 23.08 61.30 -16.92
C ALA A 7 23.52 60.14 -16.01
N VAL A 8 24.35 60.43 -14.99
CA VAL A 8 24.79 59.42 -14.00
C VAL A 8 23.63 58.95 -13.13
N LYS A 9 22.77 59.86 -12.64
CA LYS A 9 21.58 59.49 -11.83
C LYS A 9 20.59 58.63 -12.61
N THR A 10 20.37 58.95 -13.89
CA THR A 10 19.43 58.21 -14.75
C THR A 10 19.96 56.81 -15.06
N SER A 11 21.26 56.69 -15.36
CA SER A 11 21.93 55.40 -15.60
C SER A 11 21.94 54.51 -14.36
N TYR A 12 22.17 55.10 -13.17
CA TYR A 12 22.13 54.39 -11.90
C TYR A 12 20.73 53.86 -11.57
N LYS A 13 19.68 54.70 -11.73
CA LYS A 13 18.28 54.26 -11.54
C LYS A 13 17.88 53.14 -12.51
N TYR A 14 18.32 53.22 -13.77
CA TYR A 14 18.08 52.17 -14.75
C TYR A 14 18.75 50.85 -14.36
N TYR A 15 20.01 50.90 -13.90
CA TYR A 15 20.74 49.72 -13.43
C TYR A 15 20.04 49.04 -12.23
N ILE A 16 19.62 49.81 -11.22
CA ILE A 16 18.89 49.28 -10.06
C ILE A 16 17.55 48.65 -10.47
N LYS A 17 16.77 49.30 -11.34
CA LYS A 17 15.49 48.77 -11.84
C LYS A 17 15.67 47.50 -12.65
N LYS A 18 16.72 47.41 -13.48
CA LYS A 18 17.04 46.22 -14.26
C LYS A 18 17.48 45.08 -13.35
N LYS A 19 18.33 45.34 -12.35
CA LYS A 19 18.76 44.35 -11.35
C LYS A 19 17.59 43.78 -10.55
N SER A 20 16.71 44.64 -10.02
CA SER A 20 15.49 44.22 -9.30
C SER A 20 14.56 43.36 -10.17
N ASN A 21 14.34 43.73 -11.44
CA ASN A 21 13.52 42.93 -12.36
C ASN A 21 14.17 41.55 -12.67
N TRP A 22 15.50 41.48 -12.71
CA TRP A 22 16.21 40.21 -12.86
C TRP A 22 16.08 39.34 -11.61
N GLU A 23 16.21 39.92 -10.41
CA GLU A 23 16.02 39.22 -9.13
C GLU A 23 14.58 38.71 -8.99
N ASP A 24 13.57 39.52 -9.31
CA ASP A 24 12.15 39.10 -9.29
C ASP A 24 11.85 37.97 -10.28
N LYS A 25 12.44 38.02 -11.48
CA LYS A 25 12.31 36.95 -12.47
C LYS A 25 12.98 35.66 -12.01
N MET A 26 14.13 35.75 -11.35
CA MET A 26 14.80 34.59 -10.78
C MET A 26 14.00 34.01 -9.62
N LEU A 27 13.54 34.86 -8.67
CA LEU A 27 12.70 34.48 -7.53
C LEU A 27 11.40 33.77 -7.97
N LYS A 28 10.72 34.28 -9.01
CA LYS A 28 9.51 33.64 -9.57
C LYS A 28 9.82 32.26 -10.17
N LYS A 29 10.96 32.12 -10.86
CA LYS A 29 11.39 30.83 -11.43
C LYS A 29 11.78 29.82 -10.35
N THR A 30 12.52 30.23 -9.33
CA THR A 30 12.84 29.36 -8.18
C THR A 30 11.60 28.99 -7.40
N ALA A 31 10.68 29.93 -7.16
CA ALA A 31 9.41 29.63 -6.49
C ALA A 31 8.57 28.62 -7.28
N PHE A 32 8.49 28.76 -8.61
CA PHE A 32 7.80 27.80 -9.48
C PHE A 32 8.46 26.42 -9.44
N MET A 33 9.79 26.34 -9.49
CA MET A 33 10.52 25.07 -9.37
C MET A 33 10.29 24.39 -8.01
N ILE A 34 10.29 25.14 -6.91
CA ILE A 34 10.01 24.62 -5.58
C ILE A 34 8.55 24.12 -5.50
N PHE A 35 7.59 24.90 -6.01
CA PHE A 35 6.19 24.51 -6.04
C PHE A 35 5.95 23.23 -6.87
N ALA A 36 6.62 23.09 -8.01
CA ALA A 36 6.54 21.88 -8.84
C ALA A 36 7.16 20.66 -8.15
N LEU A 37 8.26 20.83 -7.40
CA LEU A 37 8.87 19.72 -6.63
C LEU A 37 7.95 19.21 -5.52
N LEU A 38 7.21 20.10 -4.86
CA LEU A 38 6.31 19.74 -3.75
C LEU A 38 5.08 18.92 -4.20
N PHE A 39 4.74 18.92 -5.50
CA PHE A 39 3.57 18.22 -6.04
C PHE A 39 3.81 16.73 -6.41
N SER A 40 5.02 16.21 -6.20
CA SER A 40 5.41 14.86 -6.67
C SER A 40 5.28 13.74 -5.64
N LEU A 41 4.73 14.01 -4.46
CA LEU A 41 4.63 13.01 -3.39
C LEU A 41 3.38 12.14 -3.60
N SER A 42 3.52 11.01 -4.30
CA SER A 42 2.49 9.96 -4.29
C SER A 42 2.58 9.19 -2.97
N PHE A 43 1.49 9.23 -2.18
CA PHE A 43 1.40 8.47 -0.94
C PHE A 43 0.77 7.13 -1.25
N SER A 44 1.60 6.11 -1.40
CA SER A 44 1.08 4.76 -1.38
C SER A 44 2.03 3.86 -0.64
N THR A 45 1.48 3.07 0.26
CA THR A 45 2.26 2.26 1.18
C THR A 45 2.62 0.94 0.54
N ILE A 46 3.42 0.13 1.22
CA ILE A 46 3.51 -1.31 0.96
C ILE A 46 2.33 -2.01 1.66
N PRO A 47 2.04 -3.29 1.40
CA PRO A 47 1.05 -4.00 2.20
C PRO A 47 1.55 -4.09 3.65
N ASP A 48 0.70 -3.77 4.62
CA ASP A 48 1.13 -3.57 6.02
C ASP A 48 0.99 -4.85 6.87
N ASP A 49 -0.11 -5.60 6.69
CA ASP A 49 -0.36 -6.88 7.37
C ASP A 49 -1.27 -7.77 6.50
N ILE A 50 -1.53 -8.98 6.98
CA ILE A 50 -2.58 -9.88 6.48
C ILE A 50 -3.46 -10.30 7.66
N ASP A 51 -4.64 -9.69 7.72
CA ASP A 51 -5.68 -10.03 8.69
C ASP A 51 -6.53 -11.16 8.16
N THR A 52 -6.86 -12.12 9.03
CA THR A 52 -7.66 -13.28 8.64
C THR A 52 -8.72 -13.62 9.66
N GLN A 53 -9.86 -14.10 9.17
CA GLN A 53 -10.92 -14.70 9.98
C GLN A 53 -11.29 -16.04 9.37
N PHE A 54 -11.41 -17.07 10.21
CA PHE A 54 -11.78 -18.41 9.76
C PHE A 54 -13.08 -18.85 10.41
N ASP A 55 -14.10 -19.06 9.58
CA ASP A 55 -15.32 -19.75 9.97
C ASP A 55 -15.16 -21.25 9.70
N SER A 56 -14.99 -22.02 10.77
CA SER A 56 -14.83 -23.47 10.69
C SER A 56 -16.12 -24.24 10.43
N MET A 57 -17.29 -23.62 10.59
CA MET A 57 -18.56 -24.25 10.22
C MET A 57 -18.73 -24.24 8.70
N GLU A 58 -18.51 -23.08 8.09
CA GLU A 58 -18.66 -22.88 6.64
C GLU A 58 -17.37 -23.18 5.85
N ASN A 59 -16.27 -23.43 6.55
CA ASN A 59 -14.91 -23.56 6.02
C ASN A 59 -14.52 -22.34 5.19
N VAL A 60 -14.81 -21.14 5.67
CA VAL A 60 -14.56 -19.88 4.97
C VAL A 60 -13.39 -19.15 5.62
N LEU A 61 -12.38 -18.86 4.82
CA LEU A 61 -11.26 -17.97 5.16
C LEU A 61 -11.51 -16.61 4.53
N ILE A 62 -11.72 -15.60 5.38
CA ILE A 62 -11.77 -14.20 4.99
C ILE A 62 -10.39 -13.62 5.18
N ILE A 63 -9.86 -12.97 4.15
CA ILE A 63 -8.54 -12.36 4.12
C ILE A 63 -8.70 -10.88 3.83
N SER A 64 -8.12 -10.04 4.68
CA SER A 64 -8.08 -8.59 4.57
C SER A 64 -6.63 -8.13 4.56
N ILE A 65 -6.24 -7.34 3.56
CA ILE A 65 -4.87 -6.86 3.38
C ILE A 65 -4.91 -5.34 3.42
N PRO A 66 -4.60 -4.71 4.57
CA PRO A 66 -4.43 -3.28 4.68
C PRO A 66 -3.29 -2.82 3.76
N HIS A 67 -3.61 -1.90 2.86
CA HIS A 67 -2.70 -1.33 1.88
C HIS A 67 -3.30 -0.03 1.34
N TYR A 68 -2.78 1.12 1.80
CA TYR A 68 -3.31 2.41 1.38
C TYR A 68 -2.81 2.80 -0.02
N THR A 69 -3.73 3.25 -0.87
CA THR A 69 -3.44 3.73 -2.22
C THR A 69 -4.33 4.92 -2.62
N ASP A 70 -3.73 5.92 -3.26
CA ASP A 70 -4.46 7.06 -3.81
C ASP A 70 -5.31 6.67 -5.04
N ASP A 71 -4.91 5.63 -5.78
CA ASP A 71 -5.65 5.12 -6.95
C ASP A 71 -5.69 3.58 -6.95
N PRO A 72 -6.81 2.98 -6.51
CA PRO A 72 -7.05 1.54 -6.48
C PRO A 72 -6.85 0.80 -7.81
N SER A 73 -6.85 1.50 -8.94
CA SER A 73 -6.64 0.87 -10.26
C SER A 73 -5.18 0.93 -10.72
N LYS A 74 -4.35 1.80 -10.10
CA LYS A 74 -2.94 1.95 -10.47
C LYS A 74 -2.00 1.25 -9.51
N HIS A 75 -2.28 1.28 -8.21
CA HIS A 75 -1.45 0.65 -7.18
C HIS A 75 -2.32 -0.13 -6.23
N PHE A 76 -2.19 -1.45 -6.27
CA PHE A 76 -3.11 -2.36 -5.58
C PHE A 76 -2.49 -3.74 -5.37
N ILE A 77 -3.08 -4.50 -4.45
CA ILE A 77 -2.81 -5.94 -4.30
C ILE A 77 -3.33 -6.68 -5.53
N ASN A 78 -2.44 -7.09 -6.42
CA ASN A 78 -2.82 -7.77 -7.66
C ASN A 78 -3.05 -9.27 -7.49
N THR A 79 -2.53 -9.87 -6.43
CA THR A 79 -2.62 -11.32 -6.23
C THR A 79 -2.78 -11.65 -4.77
N ILE A 80 -3.73 -12.55 -4.49
CA ILE A 80 -3.80 -13.29 -3.23
C ILE A 80 -3.70 -14.77 -3.57
N SER A 81 -2.73 -15.46 -2.98
CA SER A 81 -2.60 -16.92 -3.07
C SER A 81 -2.78 -17.54 -1.69
N VAL A 82 -3.52 -18.64 -1.63
CA VAL A 82 -3.72 -19.43 -0.42
C VAL A 82 -3.16 -20.82 -0.66
N LEU A 83 -2.22 -21.21 0.19
CA LEU A 83 -1.57 -22.51 0.16
C LEU A 83 -1.93 -23.29 1.42
N VAL A 84 -2.11 -24.60 1.29
CA VAL A 84 -2.30 -25.52 2.42
C VAL A 84 -1.19 -26.54 2.38
N ASN A 85 -0.40 -26.62 3.45
CA ASN A 85 0.77 -27.50 3.56
C ASN A 85 1.80 -27.35 2.41
N GLY A 86 1.88 -26.15 1.83
CA GLY A 86 2.79 -25.82 0.72
C GLY A 86 2.16 -25.94 -0.68
N ASP A 87 0.99 -26.59 -0.81
CA ASP A 87 0.30 -26.71 -2.09
C ASP A 87 -0.62 -25.51 -2.33
N THR A 88 -0.53 -24.91 -3.52
CA THR A 88 -1.39 -23.77 -3.89
C THR A 88 -2.81 -24.24 -4.15
N LEU A 89 -3.74 -23.86 -3.26
CA LEU A 89 -5.15 -24.16 -3.40
C LEU A 89 -5.89 -23.07 -4.16
N VAL A 90 -5.55 -21.80 -3.88
CA VAL A 90 -6.17 -20.64 -4.52
C VAL A 90 -5.08 -19.70 -5.01
N LYS A 91 -5.28 -19.14 -6.20
CA LYS A 91 -4.53 -17.99 -6.71
C LYS A 91 -5.48 -17.06 -7.43
N GLN A 92 -5.92 -16.01 -6.73
CA GLN A 92 -6.81 -15.01 -7.29
C GLN A 92 -6.01 -13.80 -7.76
N ARG A 93 -6.24 -13.39 -9.01
CA ARG A 93 -5.73 -12.13 -9.57
C ARG A 93 -6.81 -11.06 -9.49
N PHE A 94 -6.39 -9.86 -9.17
CA PHE A 94 -7.22 -8.67 -9.12
C PHE A 94 -6.79 -7.69 -10.21
N LEU A 95 -7.71 -6.85 -10.65
CA LEU A 95 -7.44 -5.77 -11.60
C LEU A 95 -7.49 -4.38 -10.94
N ARG A 96 -7.98 -4.33 -9.69
CA ARG A 96 -8.08 -3.14 -8.86
C ARG A 96 -8.22 -3.54 -7.39
N GLN A 97 -7.94 -2.61 -6.49
CA GLN A 97 -8.18 -2.78 -5.07
C GLN A 97 -9.68 -2.69 -4.72
N TYR A 98 -10.09 -3.37 -3.64
CA TYR A 98 -11.46 -3.29 -3.12
C TYR A 98 -11.81 -1.88 -2.61
N SER A 99 -10.96 -1.26 -1.79
CA SER A 99 -11.08 0.13 -1.36
C SER A 99 -9.74 0.87 -1.45
N HIS A 100 -9.71 2.15 -1.06
CA HIS A 100 -8.46 2.89 -0.94
C HIS A 100 -7.55 2.34 0.16
N GLU A 101 -8.10 1.75 1.21
CA GLU A 101 -7.34 1.29 2.37
C GLU A 101 -7.01 -0.21 2.37
N MET A 102 -7.76 -1.04 1.63
CA MET A 102 -7.58 -2.49 1.73
C MET A 102 -8.03 -3.30 0.51
N GLN A 103 -7.41 -4.46 0.34
CA GLN A 103 -7.92 -5.56 -0.48
C GLN A 103 -8.60 -6.63 0.37
N GLN A 104 -9.63 -7.28 -0.17
CA GLN A 104 -10.30 -8.41 0.48
C GLN A 104 -10.41 -9.63 -0.45
N GLY A 105 -10.35 -10.82 0.13
CA GLY A 105 -10.66 -12.09 -0.52
C GLY A 105 -11.42 -13.02 0.43
N ILE A 106 -12.41 -13.76 -0.08
CA ILE A 106 -13.21 -14.71 0.69
C ILE A 106 -13.12 -16.05 0.00
N TYR A 107 -12.59 -17.04 0.70
CA TYR A 107 -12.26 -18.34 0.12
C TYR A 107 -12.86 -19.47 0.93
N ARG A 108 -13.56 -20.40 0.29
CA ARG A 108 -13.99 -21.64 0.93
C ARG A 108 -12.86 -22.67 0.82
N ILE A 109 -12.32 -23.11 1.96
CA ILE A 109 -11.19 -24.04 2.06
C ILE A 109 -11.67 -25.33 2.72
N ALA A 110 -12.26 -26.22 1.92
CA ALA A 110 -12.75 -27.50 2.41
C ALA A 110 -11.61 -28.43 2.80
N GLY A 111 -11.84 -29.26 3.82
CA GLY A 111 -10.95 -30.37 4.18
C GLY A 111 -9.77 -30.02 5.10
N LEU A 112 -9.73 -28.80 5.66
CA LEU A 112 -8.73 -28.43 6.66
C LEU A 112 -8.81 -29.32 7.90
N LYS A 113 -7.66 -29.69 8.43
CA LYS A 113 -7.48 -30.49 9.64
C LYS A 113 -6.56 -29.77 10.61
N ALA A 114 -6.72 -30.05 11.89
CA ALA A 114 -5.76 -29.59 12.88
C ALA A 114 -4.37 -30.12 12.56
N GLY A 115 -3.37 -29.25 12.64
CA GLY A 115 -2.02 -29.54 12.20
C GLY A 115 -1.68 -29.01 10.81
N ASP A 116 -2.67 -28.66 9.97
CA ASP A 116 -2.37 -28.04 8.67
C ASP A 116 -1.74 -26.66 8.84
N GLU A 117 -0.84 -26.30 7.92
CA GLU A 117 -0.28 -24.95 7.79
C GLU A 117 -0.95 -24.25 6.60
N ILE A 118 -1.58 -23.11 6.86
CA ILE A 118 -2.11 -22.22 5.81
C ILE A 118 -1.09 -21.13 5.57
N THR A 119 -0.71 -20.91 4.32
CA THR A 119 0.11 -19.77 3.91
C THR A 119 -0.72 -18.85 3.02
N VAL A 120 -0.77 -17.57 3.38
CA VAL A 120 -1.38 -16.52 2.57
C VAL A 120 -0.28 -15.65 2.00
N ASP A 121 -0.23 -15.56 0.68
CA ASP A 121 0.69 -14.73 -0.08
C ASP A 121 -0.09 -13.59 -0.73
N ALA A 122 0.24 -12.36 -0.34
CA ALA A 122 -0.27 -11.13 -0.94
C ALA A 122 0.83 -10.47 -1.77
N HIS A 123 0.52 -10.05 -2.99
CA HIS A 123 1.47 -9.32 -3.83
C HIS A 123 0.85 -8.03 -4.35
N CYS A 124 1.59 -6.94 -4.21
CA CYS A 124 1.26 -5.65 -4.78
C CYS A 124 1.79 -5.58 -6.21
N ASN A 125 1.07 -4.90 -7.11
CA ASN A 125 1.49 -4.73 -8.49
C ASN A 125 2.74 -3.84 -8.68
N LYS A 126 3.09 -3.04 -7.67
CA LYS A 126 4.20 -2.10 -7.73
C LYS A 126 5.29 -2.39 -6.69
N TRP A 127 4.92 -2.76 -5.46
CA TRP A 127 5.85 -2.84 -4.32
C TRP A 127 5.72 -4.16 -3.57
N GLY A 128 6.47 -5.17 -4.02
CA GLY A 128 6.70 -6.40 -3.27
C GLY A 128 5.41 -7.09 -2.76
N GLY A 129 5.52 -7.80 -1.65
CA GLY A 129 4.39 -8.49 -1.06
C GLY A 129 4.59 -8.88 0.40
N LEU A 130 3.60 -9.59 0.94
CA LEU A 130 3.64 -10.18 2.26
C LEU A 130 3.32 -11.67 2.18
N THR A 131 3.94 -12.44 3.06
CA THR A 131 3.60 -13.83 3.32
C THR A 131 3.23 -13.97 4.79
N MET A 132 2.07 -14.55 5.05
CA MET A 132 1.61 -14.87 6.39
C MET A 132 1.34 -16.36 6.53
N LYS A 133 1.87 -16.96 7.60
CA LYS A 133 1.64 -18.36 7.92
C LYS A 133 0.73 -18.49 9.14
N PHE A 134 -0.20 -19.42 9.06
CA PHE A 134 -1.13 -19.77 10.12
C PHE A 134 -1.10 -21.27 10.39
N LYS A 135 -1.24 -21.65 11.66
CA LYS A 135 -1.43 -23.05 12.05
C LYS A 135 -2.90 -23.30 12.33
N VAL A 136 -3.45 -24.36 11.76
CA VAL A 136 -4.80 -24.82 12.09
C VAL A 136 -4.74 -25.61 13.40
N VAL A 137 -5.51 -25.18 14.40
CA VAL A 137 -5.57 -25.83 15.71
C VAL A 137 -7.00 -26.20 16.06
N ARG A 138 -7.14 -27.22 16.92
CA ARG A 138 -8.44 -27.56 17.52
C ARG A 138 -8.62 -26.79 18.81
N ILE A 139 -9.78 -26.18 18.95
CA ILE A 139 -10.28 -25.56 20.18
C ILE A 139 -11.51 -26.32 20.67
N ASN A 140 -11.64 -26.44 21.98
CA ASN A 140 -12.83 -27.03 22.58
C ASN A 140 -13.93 -25.98 22.63
N LYS A 141 -14.85 -26.02 21.66
CA LYS A 141 -15.99 -25.09 21.60
C LYS A 141 -17.22 -25.81 22.19
N PRO A 142 -17.85 -25.29 23.26
CA PRO A 142 -19.04 -25.93 23.83
C PRO A 142 -20.15 -26.00 22.78
N GLY A 143 -20.78 -27.18 22.65
CA GLY A 143 -21.81 -27.45 21.64
C GLY A 143 -21.30 -27.89 20.27
N CYS A 144 -19.99 -27.90 20.02
CA CYS A 144 -19.43 -28.38 18.76
C CYS A 144 -19.40 -29.92 18.70
N LYS A 145 -20.16 -30.54 17.79
CA LYS A 145 -20.10 -31.98 17.50
C LYS A 145 -19.86 -32.19 15.99
N GLY A 146 -18.65 -32.60 15.59
CA GLY A 146 -18.31 -32.87 14.17
C GLY A 146 -16.80 -32.78 13.87
N LYS A 147 -16.35 -33.28 12.71
CA LYS A 147 -14.92 -33.36 12.34
C LYS A 147 -14.25 -32.00 12.10
N ASN A 148 -15.01 -31.01 11.62
CA ASN A 148 -14.53 -29.66 11.28
C ASN A 148 -14.93 -28.62 12.36
N CYS A 149 -15.77 -29.02 13.31
CA CYS A 149 -16.25 -28.16 14.37
C CYS A 149 -15.11 -27.91 15.38
N GLY A 150 -14.89 -26.64 15.72
CA GLY A 150 -13.84 -26.26 16.67
C GLY A 150 -12.44 -26.18 16.06
N LEU A 151 -12.33 -25.96 14.75
CA LEU A 151 -11.07 -25.51 14.16
C LEU A 151 -10.96 -23.98 14.24
N THR A 152 -9.74 -23.50 14.46
CA THR A 152 -9.38 -22.08 14.31
C THR A 152 -7.96 -21.99 13.75
N ILE A 153 -7.58 -20.78 13.32
CA ILE A 153 -6.25 -20.49 12.81
C ILE A 153 -5.50 -19.60 13.81
N VAL A 154 -4.21 -19.86 13.98
CA VAL A 154 -3.33 -19.07 14.85
C VAL A 154 -2.20 -18.53 13.99
N LYS A 155 -2.01 -17.20 14.03
CA LYS A 155 -0.92 -16.50 13.33
C LYS A 155 0.42 -17.02 13.85
N LYS A 156 1.30 -17.42 12.94
CA LYS A 156 2.61 -18.01 13.25
C LYS A 156 3.75 -17.09 12.87
N GLU A 157 3.71 -16.52 11.66
CA GLU A 157 4.84 -15.78 11.11
C GLU A 157 4.40 -14.85 9.98
N LEU A 158 4.89 -13.61 10.00
CA LEU A 158 4.76 -12.62 8.93
C LEU A 158 6.13 -12.37 8.29
N LYS A 159 6.19 -12.35 6.95
CA LYS A 159 7.41 -12.03 6.19
C LYS A 159 7.12 -11.05 5.07
N ASN A 160 8.02 -10.09 4.92
CA ASN A 160 8.04 -9.21 3.75
C ASN A 160 8.69 -9.94 2.57
N LYS A 161 8.11 -9.76 1.39
CA LYS A 161 8.69 -10.14 0.10
C LYS A 161 9.15 -8.87 -0.58
N ASN A 162 10.46 -8.71 -0.67
CA ASN A 162 11.10 -7.63 -1.44
C ASN A 162 10.97 -7.86 -2.94
#